data_AF-A0A1J3FBE9-F1
#
_entry.id   AF-A0A1J3FBE9-F1
#
_cell.length_a   1.000
_cell.length_b   1.000
_cell.length_c   1.000
_cell.angle_alpha   90.00
_cell.angle_beta   90.00
_cell.angle_gamma   90.00
#
_symmetry.space_group_name_H-M   'P 1'
#
loop_
_entity.id
_entity.type
_entity.pdbx_description
1 polymer ?
#
loop_
_entity_poly.entity_id
_entity_poly.type
_entity_poly.pdbx_seq_one_letter_code
_entity_poly.pdbx_strand_id
1 'polypeptide(L)'
;FRLSPAESSQLISANSTLTEKELKLLSDTVTRRSPCNVLVFGYAAQYLMLSSINSRGITVILDDEPAKIVTPKVELNPNNPRIYSLKYHQMEVKNAYSLLRHARANPACAPNMNSLPQGSSGCKLELKDLPQEVHSIKWDVIVVD
;
A
#
# COMPACT_ATOMS: atom_id res chain seq x y z
N PHE A 1 -10.81 -4.93 -38.68
CA PHE A 1 -9.72 -4.01 -38.36
C PHE A 1 -8.77 -4.70 -37.38
N ARG A 2 -7.61 -5.18 -37.86
CA ARG A 2 -6.55 -5.71 -36.99
C ARG A 2 -5.66 -4.52 -36.62
N LEU A 3 -5.59 -4.19 -35.34
CA LEU A 3 -4.73 -3.13 -34.81
C LEU A 3 -3.25 -3.56 -34.93
N SER A 4 -2.38 -2.59 -35.17
CA SER A 4 -0.96 -2.80 -35.45
C SER A 4 -0.19 -3.17 -34.16
N PRO A 5 0.89 -3.98 -34.22
CA PRO A 5 1.70 -4.35 -33.04
C PRO A 5 2.26 -3.16 -32.24
N ALA A 6 2.36 -1.98 -32.88
CA ALA A 6 2.81 -0.76 -32.24
C ALA A 6 1.80 -0.16 -31.25
N GLU A 7 0.48 -0.36 -31.45
CA GLU A 7 -0.57 0.12 -30.53
C GLU A 7 -0.71 -0.78 -29.30
N SER A 8 -0.30 -2.04 -29.39
CA SER A 8 -0.29 -2.98 -28.26
C SER A 8 0.86 -2.70 -27.27
N SER A 9 1.77 -1.77 -27.60
CA SER A 9 2.97 -1.46 -26.80
C SER A 9 2.82 -0.21 -25.91
N GLN A 10 1.66 0.47 -25.94
CA GLN A 10 1.42 1.69 -25.14
C GLN A 10 0.52 1.50 -23.90
N LEU A 11 0.24 0.26 -23.48
CA LEU A 11 -0.52 -0.06 -22.25
C LEU A 11 0.33 -0.74 -21.17
N ILE A 12 1.65 -0.56 -21.23
CA ILE A 12 2.51 -0.73 -20.04
C ILE A 12 2.27 0.53 -19.20
N SER A 13 1.21 0.47 -18.39
CA SER A 13 0.93 1.32 -17.23
C SER A 13 2.23 1.92 -16.70
N ALA A 14 2.28 3.24 -16.53
CA ALA A 14 3.41 3.94 -15.94
C ALA A 14 3.87 3.21 -14.67
N ASN A 15 4.89 2.36 -14.80
CA ASN A 15 5.55 1.75 -13.65
C ASN A 15 6.34 2.90 -13.03
N SER A 16 5.80 3.52 -11.97
CA SER A 16 6.57 4.39 -11.09
C SER A 16 7.81 3.59 -10.67
N THR A 17 8.94 3.94 -11.28
CA THR A 17 10.21 3.26 -11.05
C THR A 17 10.99 4.18 -10.14
N LEU A 18 11.33 3.73 -8.93
CA LEU A 18 12.18 4.50 -8.04
C LEU A 18 13.49 4.81 -8.77
N THR A 19 13.95 6.04 -8.61
CA THR A 19 15.31 6.40 -9.03
C THR A 19 16.33 5.58 -8.23
N GLU A 20 17.54 5.44 -8.76
CA GLU A 20 18.62 4.72 -8.06
C GLU A 20 18.87 5.27 -6.66
N LYS A 21 18.77 6.59 -6.48
CA LYS A 21 18.95 7.25 -5.19
C LYS A 21 17.83 6.90 -4.20
N GLU A 22 16.58 6.89 -4.65
CA GLU A 22 15.42 6.52 -3.83
C GLU A 22 15.47 5.04 -3.44
N LEU A 23 15.77 4.16 -4.40
CA LEU A 23 15.92 2.74 -4.14
C LEU A 23 17.05 2.46 -3.16
N LYS A 24 18.19 3.14 -3.31
CA LYS A 24 19.32 3.03 -2.36
C LYS A 24 18.93 3.51 -0.97
N LEU A 25 18.29 4.68 -0.87
CA LEU A 25 17.83 5.23 0.41
C LEU A 25 16.87 4.27 1.12
N LEU A 26 15.90 3.74 0.38
CA LEU A 26 14.92 2.80 0.91
C LEU A 26 15.60 1.50 1.36
N SER A 27 16.47 0.93 0.51
CA SER A 27 17.19 -0.31 0.81
C SER A 27 18.11 -0.16 2.03
N ASP A 28 18.86 0.93 2.12
CA ASP A 28 19.75 1.22 3.25
C ASP A 28 18.95 1.42 4.55
N THR A 29 17.77 2.06 4.47
CA THR A 29 16.88 2.28 5.61
C THR A 29 16.34 0.95 6.16
N VAL A 30 15.82 0.09 5.28
CA VAL A 30 15.27 -1.22 5.68
C VAL A 30 16.37 -2.15 6.17
N THR A 31 17.51 -2.22 5.48
CA THR A 31 18.65 -3.07 5.88
C THR A 31 19.16 -2.70 7.28
N ARG A 32 19.24 -1.40 7.60
CA ARG A 32 19.70 -0.95 8.91
C ARG A 32 18.74 -1.29 10.06
N ARG A 33 17.43 -1.41 9.77
CA ARG A 33 16.40 -1.72 10.77
C ARG A 33 16.02 -3.20 10.82
N SER A 34 16.42 -3.99 9.83
CA SER A 34 16.09 -5.41 9.70
C SER A 34 16.51 -6.23 10.94
N PRO A 35 15.66 -7.12 11.47
CA PRO A 35 14.28 -7.36 11.05
C PRO A 35 13.32 -6.27 11.57
N CYS A 36 12.43 -5.77 10.71
CA CYS A 36 11.44 -4.75 11.06
C CYS A 36 10.09 -4.95 10.36
N ASN A 37 9.08 -4.20 10.77
CA ASN A 37 7.76 -4.18 10.13
C ASN A 37 7.70 -3.05 9.09
N VAL A 38 7.60 -3.42 7.82
CA VAL A 38 7.53 -2.52 6.66
C VAL A 38 6.13 -2.55 6.06
N LEU A 39 5.50 -1.38 5.94
CA LEU A 39 4.24 -1.18 5.23
C LEU A 39 4.46 -0.29 4.02
N VAL A 40 3.98 -0.71 2.85
CA VAL A 40 4.06 0.03 1.60
C VAL A 40 2.65 0.34 1.11
N PHE A 41 2.36 1.60 0.83
CA PHE A 41 1.19 2.04 0.08
C PHE A 41 1.62 2.36 -1.35
N GLY A 42 1.03 1.65 -2.32
CA GLY A 42 1.44 1.66 -3.71
C GLY A 42 2.22 0.40 -4.10
N TYR A 43 2.36 0.15 -5.41
CA TYR A 43 3.07 -1.02 -5.94
C TYR A 43 4.09 -0.63 -7.01
N ALA A 44 5.34 -1.03 -6.77
CA ALA A 44 6.41 -1.08 -7.74
C ALA A 44 7.13 -2.42 -7.59
N ALA A 45 7.54 -3.04 -8.70
CA ALA A 45 8.24 -4.33 -8.67
C ALA A 45 9.51 -4.32 -7.78
N GLN A 46 10.16 -3.15 -7.66
CA GLN A 46 11.32 -2.94 -6.80
C GLN A 46 11.01 -3.16 -5.31
N TYR A 47 9.77 -2.95 -4.85
CA TYR A 47 9.38 -3.18 -3.45
C TYR A 47 9.41 -4.67 -3.06
N LEU A 48 9.37 -5.60 -4.01
CA LEU A 48 9.47 -7.04 -3.71
C LEU A 48 10.83 -7.41 -3.09
N MET A 49 11.88 -6.65 -3.40
CA MET A 49 13.22 -6.82 -2.82
C MET A 49 13.24 -6.64 -1.30
N LEU A 50 12.31 -5.84 -0.75
CA LEU A 50 12.32 -5.47 0.66
C LEU A 50 12.24 -6.69 1.58
N SER A 51 11.45 -7.72 1.22
CA SER A 51 11.37 -8.96 2.01
C SER A 51 12.68 -9.74 2.04
N SER A 52 13.47 -9.70 0.96
CA SER A 52 14.77 -10.37 0.90
C SER A 52 15.80 -9.72 1.82
N ILE A 53 15.80 -8.39 1.92
CA ILE A 53 16.72 -7.64 2.80
C ILE A 53 16.18 -7.48 4.23
N ASN A 54 14.90 -7.77 4.43
CA ASN A 54 14.20 -7.74 5.73
C ASN A 54 13.93 -9.16 6.27
N SER A 55 14.92 -10.04 6.22
CA SER A 55 14.76 -11.45 6.63
C SER A 55 14.19 -11.57 8.05
N ARG A 56 13.13 -12.37 8.22
CA ARG A 56 12.35 -12.53 9.49
C ARG A 56 11.54 -11.31 9.93
N GLY A 57 11.59 -10.20 9.19
CA GLY A 57 10.67 -9.08 9.35
C GLY A 57 9.34 -9.32 8.65
N ILE A 58 8.43 -8.35 8.77
CA ILE A 58 7.15 -8.34 8.07
C ILE A 58 7.22 -7.28 6.98
N THR A 59 6.84 -7.65 5.75
CA THR A 59 6.69 -6.71 4.64
C THR A 59 5.28 -6.85 4.07
N VAL A 60 4.50 -5.78 4.15
CA VAL A 60 3.13 -5.68 3.61
C VAL A 60 3.08 -4.60 2.55
N ILE A 61 2.46 -4.91 1.42
CA ILE A 61 2.24 -4.00 0.29
C ILE A 61 0.74 -3.88 0.04
N LEU A 62 0.23 -2.65 -0.01
CA LEU A 62 -1.16 -2.30 -0.24
C LEU A 62 -1.30 -1.58 -1.58
N ASP A 63 -2.15 -2.07 -2.47
CA ASP A 63 -2.34 -1.51 -3.82
C ASP A 63 -3.82 -1.43 -4.24
N ASP A 64 -4.22 -0.43 -5.03
CA ASP A 64 -5.64 -0.22 -5.43
C ASP A 64 -6.04 -1.05 -6.67
N GLU A 65 -5.09 -1.33 -7.57
CA GLU A 65 -5.35 -2.04 -8.82
C GLU A 65 -4.48 -3.29 -9.00
N PRO A 66 -4.75 -4.37 -8.25
CA PRO A 66 -3.97 -5.61 -8.31
C PRO A 66 -4.18 -6.38 -9.62
N ALA A 67 -4.94 -5.86 -10.59
CA ALA A 67 -5.36 -6.59 -11.79
C ALA A 67 -4.18 -7.09 -12.66
N LYS A 68 -2.94 -6.67 -12.35
CA LYS A 68 -1.69 -7.15 -12.97
C LYS A 68 -0.85 -8.08 -12.11
N ILE A 69 -1.27 -8.39 -10.88
CA ILE A 69 -0.54 -9.26 -9.98
C ILE A 69 -1.18 -10.65 -9.99
N VAL A 70 -0.75 -11.48 -10.95
CA VAL A 70 -0.85 -12.93 -10.80
C VAL A 70 0.21 -13.34 -9.77
N THR A 71 -0.08 -13.18 -8.47
CA THR A 71 0.65 -13.92 -7.43
C THR A 71 -0.25 -15.04 -6.91
N PRO A 72 0.25 -16.28 -6.87
CA PRO A 72 -0.50 -17.41 -6.33
C PRO A 72 -0.88 -17.11 -4.89
N LYS A 73 -2.02 -17.68 -4.48
CA LYS A 73 -2.49 -17.84 -3.10
C LYS A 73 -1.36 -17.67 -2.09
N VAL A 74 -1.60 -16.79 -1.11
CA VAL A 74 -0.81 -16.58 0.12
C VAL A 74 -0.26 -17.91 0.66
N GLU A 75 0.89 -18.33 0.12
CA GLU A 75 1.76 -19.27 0.78
C GLU A 75 2.59 -18.41 1.72
N LEU A 76 2.43 -18.66 3.01
CA LEU A 76 3.12 -17.99 4.11
C LEU A 76 4.62 -18.37 4.08
N ASN A 77 5.30 -18.03 2.99
CA ASN A 77 6.75 -18.04 2.93
C ASN A 77 7.22 -16.77 3.63
N PRO A 78 7.99 -16.86 4.73
CA PRO A 78 8.46 -15.69 5.48
C PRO A 78 9.39 -14.78 4.65
N ASN A 79 9.79 -15.22 3.45
CA ASN A 79 10.63 -14.46 2.52
C ASN A 79 9.82 -13.71 1.44
N ASN A 80 8.50 -13.91 1.35
CA ASN A 80 7.65 -13.24 0.35
C ASN A 80 6.89 -12.09 1.01
N PRO A 81 6.80 -10.90 0.36
CA PRO A 81 5.94 -9.83 0.83
C PRO A 81 4.47 -10.26 0.76
N ARG A 82 3.67 -9.82 1.73
CA ARG A 82 2.21 -9.97 1.70
C ARG A 82 1.64 -8.82 0.90
N ILE A 83 0.86 -9.12 -0.13
CA ILE A 83 0.30 -8.10 -1.02
C ILE A 83 -1.21 -8.13 -0.90
N TYR A 84 -1.81 -6.98 -0.59
CA TYR A 84 -3.26 -6.82 -0.50
C TYR A 84 -3.74 -5.78 -1.49
N SER A 85 -4.87 -6.10 -2.11
CA SER A 85 -5.64 -5.13 -2.86
C SER A 85 -6.58 -4.39 -1.93
N LEU A 86 -6.51 -3.07 -1.98
CA LEU A 86 -7.52 -2.18 -1.44
C LEU A 86 -8.46 -1.78 -2.57
N LYS A 87 -9.67 -1.38 -2.19
CA LYS A 87 -10.58 -0.71 -3.11
C LYS A 87 -10.98 0.61 -2.48
N TYR A 88 -10.52 1.72 -3.03
CA TYR A 88 -10.86 3.05 -2.51
C TYR A 88 -12.25 3.52 -2.95
N HIS A 89 -13.27 2.66 -2.84
CA HIS A 89 -14.62 2.82 -3.40
C HIS A 89 -15.33 4.17 -3.14
N GLN A 90 -14.85 4.99 -2.20
CA GLN A 90 -15.45 6.27 -1.81
C GLN A 90 -14.45 7.45 -1.77
N MET A 91 -13.16 7.21 -2.03
CA MET A 91 -12.10 8.23 -1.96
C MET A 91 -11.60 8.59 -3.36
N GLU A 92 -12.49 9.11 -4.19
CA GLU A 92 -12.10 9.65 -5.49
C GLU A 92 -11.33 10.97 -5.30
N VAL A 93 -10.26 11.17 -6.08
CA VAL A 93 -9.41 12.37 -6.02
C VAL A 93 -10.22 13.67 -6.16
N LYS A 94 -11.26 13.66 -7.00
CA LYS A 94 -12.16 14.82 -7.17
C LYS A 94 -12.85 15.27 -5.88
N ASN A 95 -13.01 14.36 -4.91
CA ASN A 95 -13.63 14.61 -3.61
C ASN A 95 -12.59 14.88 -2.51
N ALA A 96 -11.28 14.84 -2.78
CA ALA A 96 -10.25 14.91 -1.75
C ALA A 96 -10.41 16.13 -0.81
N TYR A 97 -10.62 17.32 -1.37
CA TYR A 97 -10.80 18.53 -0.55
C TYR A 97 -12.06 18.51 0.31
N SER A 98 -13.18 17.96 -0.19
CA SER A 98 -14.42 17.87 0.61
C SER A 98 -14.28 16.81 1.71
N LEU A 99 -13.64 15.69 1.42
CA LEU A 99 -13.32 14.64 2.38
C LEU A 99 -12.38 15.14 3.48
N LEU A 100 -11.33 15.90 3.13
CA LEU A 100 -10.42 16.51 4.11
C LEU A 100 -11.12 17.56 4.98
N ARG A 101 -12.04 18.36 4.41
CA ARG A 101 -12.87 19.29 5.19
C ARG A 101 -13.79 18.54 6.17
N HIS A 102 -14.44 17.46 5.71
CA HIS A 102 -15.24 16.58 6.56
C HIS A 102 -14.41 16.01 7.71
N ALA A 103 -13.21 15.50 7.43
CA ALA A 103 -12.35 14.89 8.43
C ALA A 103 -11.90 15.88 9.52
N ARG A 104 -11.57 17.12 9.15
CA ARG A 104 -11.20 18.17 10.13
C ARG A 104 -12.38 18.60 11.01
N ALA A 105 -13.60 18.56 10.48
CA ALA A 105 -14.80 18.99 11.19
C ALA A 105 -15.47 17.87 12.02
N ASN A 106 -15.13 16.60 11.74
CA ASN A 106 -15.80 15.45 12.34
C ASN A 106 -14.87 14.73 13.32
N PRO A 107 -15.13 14.79 14.64
CA PRO A 107 -14.35 14.08 15.65
C PRO A 107 -14.27 12.56 15.45
N ALA A 108 -15.23 11.95 14.73
CA ALA A 108 -15.16 10.53 14.39
C ALA A 108 -14.02 10.19 13.41
N CYS A 109 -13.43 11.19 12.75
CA CYS A 109 -12.23 11.03 11.92
C CYS A 109 -10.93 11.33 12.70
N ALA A 110 -11.02 11.77 13.96
CA ALA A 110 -9.82 12.01 14.75
C ALA A 110 -9.09 10.68 14.99
N PRO A 111 -7.76 10.67 15.10
CA PRO A 111 -7.00 9.49 15.50
C PRO A 111 -7.19 9.25 17.02
N ASN A 112 -8.37 8.81 17.44
CA ASN A 112 -8.62 8.38 18.81
C ASN A 112 -8.17 6.92 18.99
N MET A 113 -7.24 6.70 19.93
CA MET A 113 -6.63 5.38 20.24
C MET A 113 -7.61 4.33 20.76
N ASN A 114 -8.84 4.72 21.10
CA ASN A 114 -9.86 3.81 21.61
C ASN A 114 -10.81 3.45 20.47
N SER A 115 -10.35 2.50 19.64
CA SER A 115 -11.15 1.60 18.79
C SER A 115 -12.58 2.08 18.50
N LEU A 116 -12.78 2.87 17.45
CA LEU A 116 -14.11 2.86 16.85
C LEU A 116 -14.29 1.47 16.20
N PRO A 117 -15.39 0.76 16.49
CA PRO A 117 -15.70 -0.49 15.81
C PRO A 117 -15.74 -0.22 14.31
N GLN A 118 -14.92 -0.99 13.58
CA GLN A 118 -14.91 -1.06 12.13
C GLN A 118 -16.37 -1.12 11.65
N GLY A 119 -16.82 -0.08 10.94
CA GLY A 119 -18.19 -0.04 10.39
C GLY A 119 -19.21 0.86 11.09
N SER A 120 -18.84 1.68 12.07
CA SER A 120 -19.78 2.62 12.74
C SER A 120 -19.34 4.08 12.78
N SER A 121 -18.23 4.45 12.12
CA SER A 121 -17.79 5.84 12.12
C SER A 121 -18.57 6.67 11.09
N GLY A 122 -19.01 7.87 11.47
CA GLY A 122 -19.47 8.89 10.53
C GLY A 122 -18.32 9.45 9.67
N CYS A 123 -17.12 8.85 9.69
CA CYS A 123 -15.96 9.32 8.97
C CYS A 123 -15.96 8.82 7.53
N LYS A 124 -16.11 9.76 6.58
CA LYS A 124 -16.05 9.46 5.15
C LYS A 124 -14.62 9.16 4.64
N LEU A 125 -13.61 9.43 5.46
CA LEU A 125 -12.20 9.19 5.16
C LEU A 125 -11.69 7.87 5.76
N GLU A 126 -12.57 7.06 6.39
CA GLU A 126 -12.18 5.76 6.94
C GLU A 126 -11.89 4.74 5.82
N LEU A 127 -10.73 4.10 5.87
CA LEU A 127 -10.37 2.98 5.01
C LEU A 127 -10.96 1.68 5.58
N LYS A 128 -12.11 1.27 5.06
CA LYS A 128 -12.88 0.13 5.59
C LYS A 128 -12.31 -1.24 5.20
N ASP A 129 -11.62 -1.31 4.07
CA ASP A 129 -11.17 -2.56 3.47
C ASP A 129 -9.69 -2.88 3.78
N LEU A 130 -9.12 -2.28 4.82
CA LEU A 130 -7.77 -2.60 5.27
C LEU A 130 -7.73 -3.95 6.00
N PRO A 131 -6.75 -4.82 5.71
CA PRO A 131 -6.53 -6.05 6.46
C PRO A 131 -6.31 -5.77 7.96
N GLN A 132 -6.85 -6.62 8.83
CA GLN A 132 -6.71 -6.47 10.29
C GLN A 132 -5.25 -6.32 10.73
N GLU A 133 -4.32 -7.00 10.06
CA GLU A 133 -2.90 -6.92 10.39
C GLU A 133 -2.33 -5.50 10.30
N VAL A 134 -2.82 -4.68 9.36
CA VAL A 134 -2.42 -3.26 9.19
C VAL A 134 -2.74 -2.45 10.43
N HIS A 135 -3.84 -2.76 11.12
CA HIS A 135 -4.25 -2.08 12.34
C HIS A 135 -3.55 -2.62 13.60
N SER A 136 -3.20 -3.91 13.62
CA SER A 136 -2.64 -4.57 14.80
C SER A 136 -1.11 -4.47 14.92
N ILE A 137 -0.42 -4.26 13.79
CA ILE A 137 1.04 -4.22 13.75
C ILE A 137 1.52 -2.78 13.96
N LYS A 138 2.53 -2.62 14.81
CA LYS A 138 3.30 -1.38 14.89
C LYS A 138 4.33 -1.37 13.76
N TRP A 139 4.22 -0.41 12.86
CA TRP A 139 5.08 -0.27 11.69
C TRP A 139 6.33 0.55 12.00
N ASP A 140 7.50 0.06 11.59
CA ASP A 140 8.81 0.71 11.79
C ASP A 140 9.22 1.56 10.58
N VAL A 141 8.76 1.17 9.40
CA VAL A 141 8.96 1.88 8.13
C VAL A 141 7.63 1.89 7.39
N ILE A 142 7.19 3.07 6.96
CA ILE A 142 6.04 3.26 6.08
C ILE A 142 6.54 3.93 4.81
N VAL A 143 6.29 3.31 3.66
CA VAL A 143 6.58 3.84 2.34
C VAL A 143 5.26 4.26 1.69
N VAL A 144 5.23 5.46 1.12
CA VAL A 144 4.07 6.01 0.41
C VAL A 144 4.56 6.48 -0.95
N ASP A 145 4.10 5.81 -2.01
CA ASP A 145 4.33 6.19 -3.43
C ASP A 145 3.24 7.17 -3.92
#